data_AF-A0A257WSD2-F1
#
_entry.id   AF-A0A257WSD2-F1
#
_cell.length_a   1.000
_cell.length_b   1.000
_cell.length_c   1.000
_cell.angle_alpha   90.00
_cell.angle_beta   90.00
_cell.angle_gamma   90.00
#
_symmetry.space_group_name_H-M   'P 1'
#
loop_
_entity.id
_entity.type
_entity.pdbx_description
1 polymer ?
#
loop_
_entity_poly.entity_id
_entity_poly.type
_entity_poly.pdbx_seq_one_letter_code
_entity_poly.pdbx_strand_id
1 'polypeptide(L)'
;MAFSILVTNVDDHLRNHGFLHVDRGQWRLAPAFDVNPFPERARELKTWVSEEAGPEATIEALMSVLPYFRIPAVRAREILGEVERAVSQWRAVGRGLGMNTAELEQFAEAFEHDQRAAARSASR
;
A
#
# COMPACT_ATOMS: atom_id res chain seq x y z
N MET A 1 -0.07 3.24 3.36
CA MET A 1 -1.21 2.32 3.53
C MET A 1 -1.78 1.79 2.23
N ALA A 2 -2.36 2.59 1.31
CA ALA A 2 -2.90 2.08 0.03
C ALA A 2 -1.90 1.18 -0.72
N PHE A 3 -0.66 1.66 -0.89
CA PHE A 3 0.42 0.88 -1.50
C PHE A 3 0.69 -0.41 -0.70
N SER A 4 0.85 -0.32 0.63
CA SER A 4 1.09 -1.47 1.50
C SER A 4 0.00 -2.55 1.34
N ILE A 5 -1.27 -2.15 1.26
CA ILE A 5 -2.41 -3.06 1.00
C ILE A 5 -2.28 -3.72 -0.37
N LEU A 6 -1.99 -2.94 -1.42
CA LEU A 6 -1.96 -3.45 -2.81
C LEU A 6 -0.74 -4.29 -3.17
N VAL A 7 0.31 -4.28 -2.35
CA VAL A 7 1.50 -5.12 -2.53
C VAL A 7 1.66 -6.15 -1.42
N THR A 8 0.69 -6.28 -0.52
CA THR A 8 0.76 -7.16 0.66
C THR A 8 2.01 -6.89 1.51
N ASN A 9 2.35 -5.63 1.73
CA ASN A 9 3.36 -5.23 2.71
C ASN A 9 2.73 -5.23 4.11
N VAL A 10 2.72 -6.39 4.75
CA VAL A 10 2.06 -6.61 6.05
C VAL A 10 2.92 -6.23 7.26
N ASP A 11 4.23 -6.02 7.07
CA ASP A 11 5.19 -5.68 8.14
C ASP A 11 5.40 -4.17 8.32
N ASP A 12 4.44 -3.35 7.87
CA ASP A 12 4.48 -1.88 7.97
C ASP A 12 4.17 -1.40 9.41
N HIS A 13 5.07 -1.67 10.35
CA HIS A 13 4.95 -1.23 11.75
C HIS A 13 5.54 0.16 11.99
N LEU A 14 5.23 0.80 13.13
CA LEU A 14 5.64 2.18 13.43
C LEU A 14 7.16 2.44 13.39
N ARG A 15 8.01 1.42 13.53
CA ARG A 15 9.48 1.58 13.35
C ARG A 15 9.90 1.77 11.89
N ASN A 16 9.02 1.47 10.94
CA ASN A 16 9.21 1.69 9.50
C ASN A 16 8.73 3.08 9.06
N HIS A 17 8.39 3.94 10.02
CA HIS A 17 8.04 5.34 9.79
C HIS A 17 9.11 6.23 10.44
N GLY A 18 9.88 6.90 9.60
CA GLY A 18 10.97 7.77 10.03
C GLY A 18 10.64 9.24 9.83
N PHE A 19 11.19 10.09 10.70
CA PHE A 19 11.19 11.54 10.52
C PHE A 19 12.64 12.03 10.44
N LEU A 20 12.90 12.92 9.48
CA LEU A 20 14.19 13.56 9.30
C LEU A 20 14.13 14.96 9.89
N HIS A 21 15.08 15.29 10.76
CA HIS A 21 15.31 16.66 11.20
C HIS A 21 15.89 17.47 10.03
N VAL A 22 15.28 18.60 9.71
CA VAL A 22 15.66 19.41 8.55
C VAL A 22 16.47 20.62 9.00
N ASP A 23 15.82 21.59 9.65
CA ASP A 23 16.43 22.78 10.26
C ASP A 23 15.43 23.42 11.24
N ARG A 24 15.89 24.26 12.17
CA ARG A 24 15.06 25.07 13.10
C ARG A 24 14.02 24.27 13.87
N GLY A 25 14.37 23.05 14.28
CA GLY A 25 13.45 22.14 14.99
C GLY A 25 12.31 21.59 14.13
N GLN A 26 12.37 21.78 12.80
CA GLN A 26 11.40 21.23 11.87
C GLN A 26 11.77 19.81 11.46
N TRP A 27 10.75 18.99 11.34
CA TRP A 27 10.84 17.60 10.92
C TRP A 27 10.01 17.39 9.68
N ARG A 28 10.45 16.48 8.80
CA ARG A 28 9.65 15.98 7.68
C ARG A 28 9.64 14.47 7.69
N LEU A 29 8.66 13.87 7.02
CA LEU A 29 8.66 12.43 6.80
C LEU A 29 9.92 12.03 6.00
N ALA A 30 10.56 10.94 6.42
CA ALA A 30 11.60 10.28 5.64
C ALA A 30 10.99 9.71 4.35
N PRO A 31 11.79 9.50 3.28
CA PRO A 31 11.38 8.62 2.19
C PRO A 31 10.96 7.25 2.74
N ALA A 32 10.03 6.57 2.06
CA ALA A 32 9.64 5.22 2.45
C ALA A 32 10.85 4.26 2.39
N PHE A 33 10.94 3.36 3.38
CA PHE A 33 11.99 2.35 3.49
C PHE A 33 11.38 1.04 4.03
N ASP A 34 12.13 -0.05 3.92
CA ASP A 34 11.73 -1.38 4.38
C ASP A 34 10.34 -1.82 3.89
N VAL A 35 10.14 -1.70 2.57
CA VAL A 35 8.90 -2.08 1.89
C VAL A 35 9.11 -3.41 1.21
N ASN A 36 8.37 -4.45 1.62
CA ASN A 36 8.52 -5.78 1.07
C ASN A 36 7.15 -6.44 0.80
N PRO A 37 6.89 -6.96 -0.42
CA PRO A 37 5.70 -7.77 -0.68
C PRO A 37 5.80 -9.15 -0.01
N PHE A 38 4.73 -9.60 0.66
CA PHE A 38 4.66 -10.91 1.33
C PHE A 38 3.57 -11.80 0.71
N PRO A 39 3.87 -12.57 -0.35
CA PRO A 39 2.87 -13.39 -1.06
C PRO A 39 2.20 -14.44 -0.17
N GLU A 40 2.96 -15.07 0.73
CA GLU A 40 2.51 -16.20 1.55
C GLU A 40 1.86 -15.80 2.89
N ARG A 41 1.73 -14.51 3.20
CA ARG A 41 1.19 -14.05 4.49
C ARG A 41 -0.29 -13.68 4.38
N ALA A 42 -1.01 -13.89 5.49
CA ALA A 42 -2.34 -13.31 5.67
C ALA A 42 -2.28 -11.79 5.46
N ARG A 43 -3.28 -11.23 4.78
CA ARG A 43 -3.34 -9.79 4.44
C ARG A 43 -3.83 -8.99 5.64
N GLU A 44 -3.04 -9.01 6.69
CA GLU A 44 -3.27 -8.35 7.96
C GLU A 44 -2.22 -7.25 8.17
N LEU A 45 -2.66 -6.03 8.43
CA LEU A 45 -1.76 -4.91 8.69
C LEU A 45 -1.26 -4.95 10.13
N LYS A 46 0.03 -4.70 10.34
CA LYS A 46 0.56 -4.40 11.68
C LYS A 46 0.15 -3.02 12.21
N THR A 47 -0.04 -2.07 11.31
CA THR A 47 -0.63 -0.76 11.61
C THR A 47 -2.05 -0.74 11.06
N TRP A 48 -3.04 -0.93 11.92
CA TRP A 48 -4.45 -1.02 11.53
C TRP A 48 -4.94 0.29 10.92
N VAL A 49 -5.90 0.20 10.01
CA VAL A 49 -6.54 1.39 9.41
C VAL A 49 -7.35 2.14 10.46
N SER A 50 -8.12 1.40 11.25
CA SER A 50 -8.81 1.88 12.45
C SER A 50 -9.00 0.71 13.43
N GLU A 51 -9.43 1.02 14.66
CA GLU A 51 -9.76 -0.01 15.64
C GLU A 51 -10.95 -0.86 15.18
N GLU A 52 -11.96 -0.24 14.56
CA GLU A 52 -13.18 -0.89 14.09
C GLU A 52 -12.94 -1.84 12.91
N ALA A 53 -12.02 -1.48 12.01
CA ALA A 53 -11.65 -2.34 10.89
C ALA A 53 -10.74 -3.52 11.30
N GLY A 54 -10.11 -3.44 12.48
CA GLY A 54 -9.16 -4.44 12.94
C GLY A 54 -7.93 -4.54 12.01
N PRO A 55 -7.31 -5.73 11.91
CA PRO A 55 -6.11 -5.93 11.11
C PRO A 55 -6.37 -6.01 9.60
N GLU A 56 -7.63 -6.06 9.15
CA GLU A 56 -7.93 -6.37 7.75
C GLU A 56 -7.36 -5.33 6.77
N ALA A 57 -6.57 -5.78 5.80
CA ALA A 57 -5.97 -4.94 4.77
C ALA A 57 -6.94 -4.70 3.60
N THR A 58 -8.06 -3.98 3.81
CA THR A 58 -9.06 -3.76 2.76
C THR A 58 -9.11 -2.32 2.25
N ILE A 59 -9.45 -2.17 0.95
CA ILE A 59 -9.70 -0.87 0.35
C ILE A 59 -10.95 -0.21 0.95
N GLU A 60 -11.96 -1.01 1.31
CA GLU A 60 -13.16 -0.51 1.99
C GLU A 60 -12.80 0.15 3.32
N ALA A 61 -12.03 -0.53 4.18
CA ALA A 61 -11.56 0.04 5.44
C ALA A 61 -10.75 1.32 5.21
N LEU A 62 -9.85 1.33 4.22
CA LEU A 62 -9.07 2.52 3.89
C LEU A 62 -9.94 3.72 3.47
N MET A 63 -11.01 3.46 2.72
CA MET A 63 -11.92 4.50 2.25
C MET A 63 -12.92 4.96 3.31
N SER A 64 -13.19 4.15 4.34
CA SER A 64 -14.12 4.51 5.42
C SER A 64 -13.56 5.60 6.36
N VAL A 65 -12.23 5.67 6.52
CA VAL A 65 -11.56 6.60 7.44
C VAL A 65 -11.25 7.98 6.85
N LEU A 66 -11.59 8.23 5.58
CA LEU A 66 -11.30 9.51 4.91
C LEU A 66 -11.78 10.76 5.67
N PRO A 67 -13.00 10.79 6.27
CA PRO A 67 -13.45 11.96 7.03
C PRO A 67 -12.55 12.28 8.22
N TYR A 68 -12.00 11.26 8.89
CA TYR A 68 -11.09 11.43 10.03
C TYR A 68 -9.81 12.16 9.61
N PHE A 69 -9.24 11.77 8.47
CA PHE A 69 -8.04 12.39 7.89
C PHE A 69 -8.32 13.66 7.09
N ARG A 70 -9.58 14.10 7.00
CA ARG A 70 -10.03 15.28 6.25
C ARG A 70 -9.62 15.26 4.77
N ILE A 71 -9.61 14.07 4.17
CA ILE A 71 -9.31 13.87 2.75
C ILE A 71 -10.64 13.83 1.98
N PRO A 72 -10.90 14.74 1.02
CA PRO A 72 -12.08 14.66 0.18
C PRO A 72 -12.13 13.35 -0.61
N ALA A 73 -13.32 12.75 -0.76
CA ALA A 73 -13.48 11.49 -1.47
C ALA A 73 -12.92 11.51 -2.90
N VAL A 74 -13.08 12.63 -3.62
CA VAL A 74 -12.49 12.83 -4.96
C VAL A 74 -10.97 12.68 -4.92
N ARG A 75 -10.31 13.37 -3.97
CA ARG A 75 -8.85 13.31 -3.82
C ARG A 75 -8.37 11.91 -3.41
N ALA A 76 -9.12 11.24 -2.54
CA ALA A 76 -8.81 9.87 -2.15
C ALA A 76 -8.86 8.90 -3.35
N ARG A 77 -9.88 9.01 -4.21
CA ARG A 77 -10.01 8.20 -5.42
C ARG A 77 -8.88 8.47 -6.42
N GLU A 78 -8.48 9.72 -6.60
CA GLU A 78 -7.33 10.08 -7.43
C GLU A 78 -6.04 9.39 -6.93
N ILE A 79 -5.74 9.54 -5.64
CA ILE A 79 -4.55 8.92 -5.02
C ILE A 79 -4.61 7.40 -5.17
N LEU A 80 -5.76 6.78 -4.88
CA LEU A 80 -5.93 5.35 -5.00
C LEU A 80 -5.73 4.85 -6.44
N GLY A 81 -6.24 5.59 -7.43
CA GLY A 81 -6.06 5.30 -8.85
C GLY A 81 -4.62 5.51 -9.35
N GLU A 82 -3.90 6.49 -8.83
CA GLU A 82 -2.45 6.64 -9.08
C GLU A 82 -1.67 5.42 -8.55
N VAL A 83 -1.96 5.00 -7.32
CA VAL A 83 -1.29 3.86 -6.67
C VAL A 83 -1.64 2.54 -7.38
N GLU A 84 -2.92 2.27 -7.69
CA GLU A 84 -3.32 1.05 -8.41
C GLU A 84 -2.67 0.96 -9.78
N ARG A 85 -2.64 2.07 -10.53
CA ARG A 85 -1.99 2.10 -11.85
C ARG A 85 -0.49 1.81 -11.75
N ALA A 86 0.20 2.40 -10.77
CA ALA A 86 1.61 2.11 -10.54
C ALA A 86 1.85 0.63 -10.18
N VAL A 87 1.05 0.08 -9.27
CA VAL A 87 1.14 -1.32 -8.84
C VAL A 87 0.78 -2.29 -9.98
N SER A 88 -0.15 -1.94 -10.86
CA SER A 88 -0.54 -2.78 -12.01
C SER A 88 0.61 -3.09 -12.97
N GLN A 89 1.68 -2.28 -12.93
CA GLN A 89 2.86 -2.41 -13.78
C GLN A 89 3.90 -3.38 -13.19
N TRP A 90 3.67 -3.97 -12.01
CA TRP A 90 4.67 -4.72 -11.25
C TRP A 90 5.40 -5.82 -12.05
N ARG A 91 4.69 -6.58 -12.90
CA ARG A 91 5.33 -7.60 -13.76
C ARG A 91 6.27 -6.98 -14.79
N ALA A 92 5.90 -5.85 -15.39
CA ALA A 92 6.76 -5.16 -16.35
C ALA A 92 8.00 -4.58 -15.67
N VAL A 93 7.82 -3.98 -14.48
CA VAL A 93 8.93 -3.49 -13.65
C VAL A 93 9.87 -4.63 -13.26
N GLY A 94 9.35 -5.74 -12.74
CA GLY A 94 10.15 -6.90 -12.35
C GLY A 94 10.94 -7.51 -13.52
N ARG A 95 10.33 -7.62 -14.71
CA ARG A 95 11.07 -8.02 -15.93
C ARG A 95 12.18 -7.03 -16.28
N GLY A 96 11.91 -5.73 -16.18
CA GLY A 96 12.90 -4.68 -16.40
C GLY A 96 14.08 -4.72 -15.42
N LEU A 97 13.86 -5.29 -14.23
CA LEU A 97 14.88 -5.55 -13.21
C LEU A 97 15.60 -6.90 -13.40
N GLY A 98 15.24 -7.69 -14.41
CA GLY A 98 15.87 -8.97 -14.73
C GLY A 98 15.21 -10.20 -14.10
N MET A 99 14.05 -10.05 -13.45
CA MET A 99 13.33 -11.20 -12.91
C MET A 99 12.81 -12.10 -14.04
N ASN A 100 13.02 -13.41 -13.89
CA ASN A 100 12.44 -14.41 -14.78
C ASN A 100 10.98 -14.69 -14.42
N THR A 101 10.28 -15.46 -15.27
CA THR A 101 8.86 -15.78 -15.06
C THR A 101 8.61 -16.50 -13.72
N ALA A 102 9.44 -17.46 -13.34
CA ALA A 102 9.26 -18.21 -12.10
C ALA A 102 9.46 -17.35 -10.86
N GLU A 103 10.38 -16.38 -10.90
CA GLU A 103 10.55 -15.39 -9.83
C GLU A 103 9.35 -14.46 -9.75
N LEU A 104 8.80 -14.00 -10.88
CA LEU A 104 7.60 -13.17 -10.88
C LEU A 104 6.40 -13.93 -10.31
N GLU A 105 6.20 -15.20 -10.69
CA GLU A 105 5.07 -15.98 -10.18
C GLU A 105 5.12 -16.17 -8.66
N GLN A 106 6.31 -16.26 -8.05
CA GLN A 106 6.43 -16.33 -6.59
C GLN A 106 5.83 -15.11 -5.88
N PHE A 107 5.79 -13.94 -6.54
CA PHE A 107 5.22 -12.72 -5.97
C PHE A 107 3.77 -12.47 -6.41
N ALA A 108 3.20 -13.27 -7.31
CA ALA A 108 1.89 -13.00 -7.90
C ALA A 108 0.81 -12.81 -6.81
N GLU A 109 0.79 -13.66 -5.79
CA GLU A 109 -0.20 -13.53 -4.71
C GLU A 109 -0.05 -12.25 -3.89
N ALA A 110 1.11 -11.61 -3.86
CA ALA A 110 1.30 -10.34 -3.16
C ALA A 110 0.70 -9.14 -3.91
N PHE A 111 0.62 -9.22 -5.24
CA PHE A 111 0.23 -8.12 -6.11
C PHE A 111 -1.10 -8.36 -6.87
N GLU A 112 -1.52 -9.61 -7.03
CA GLU A 112 -2.66 -10.05 -7.84
C GLU A 112 -3.76 -10.65 -6.97
N HIS A 113 -4.45 -9.78 -6.22
CA HIS A 113 -5.53 -10.17 -5.31
C HIS A 113 -6.73 -9.22 -5.39
N ASP A 114 -7.84 -9.61 -4.76
CA ASP A 114 -9.14 -8.92 -4.87
C ASP A 114 -9.10 -7.45 -4.45
N GLN A 115 -8.26 -7.08 -3.49
CA GLN A 115 -8.11 -5.67 -3.09
C GLN A 115 -7.56 -4.78 -4.21
N ARG A 116 -6.81 -5.31 -5.19
CA ARG A 116 -6.42 -4.54 -6.39
C ARG A 116 -7.62 -4.28 -7.30
N ALA A 117 -8.52 -5.26 -7.45
CA ALA A 117 -9.76 -5.08 -8.18
C ALA A 117 -10.71 -4.10 -7.47
N ALA A 118 -10.78 -4.16 -6.14
CA ALA A 118 -11.51 -3.20 -5.32
C ALA A 118 -10.95 -1.77 -5.49
N ALA A 119 -9.63 -1.60 -5.46
CA ALA A 119 -8.99 -0.30 -5.69
C ALA A 119 -9.33 0.28 -7.07
N ARG A 120 -9.23 -0.54 -8.13
CA ARG A 120 -9.57 -0.12 -9.49
C ARG A 120 -11.02 0.29 -9.64
N SER A 121 -11.94 -0.40 -8.97
CA SER A 121 -13.36 -0.06 -8.98
C SER A 121 -13.64 1.22 -8.20
N ALA A 122 -13.02 1.38 -7.03
CA ALA A 122 -13.18 2.54 -6.17
C ALA A 122 -12.52 3.82 -6.73
N SER A 123 -11.51 3.69 -7.60
CA SER A 123 -10.82 4.82 -8.22
C SER A 123 -11.50 5.38 -9.49
N ARG A 124 -12.57 4.75 -9.97
CA ARG A 124 -13.39 5.25 -11.08
C ARG A 124 -14.34 6.34 -10.60
#